data_AF-A0A2E7I3P4-F1
#
_entry.id   AF-A0A2E7I3P4-F1
#
_cell.length_a   1.000
_cell.length_b   1.000
_cell.length_c   1.000
_cell.angle_alpha   90.00
_cell.angle_beta   90.00
_cell.angle_gamma   90.00
#
_symmetry.space_group_name_H-M   'P 1'
#
loop_
_entity.id
_entity.type
_entity.pdbx_description
1 polymer ?
#
loop_
_entity_poly.entity_id
_entity_poly.type
_entity_poly.pdbx_seq_one_letter_code
_entity_poly.pdbx_strand_id
1 'polypeptide(L)'
;MNDMAVRPADLMGLSDKEYDTIVAILERTPNRTELGIFSVMWSEHCSYKSSKYWLKTLPVEGPQVIQGPGENAGVVDIGDGLAAIFKIESHNHPSYIEPYQGAATGVGGIMRDVFTMGARPVANMNALRFGAPEHPKTRHLVDGVISGVGGYGNCMGVPTVGGEVNFDSAYNGNILVNAMTVGIARADKIFYSAAAGVGLPVVYVGAKTGRDGIHGATMASAEFDNDSEEKRPTVQVGDPFTEKLLLEACLELMATDAIIAIQDMGAAGLTSSSVEMASKGEVGITLTLDNVPQRETGMTPYEMMLSESQERMLMVLKPGREDLASAIFDKWELDLAV
;
A
#
# COMPACT_ATOMS: atom_id res chain seq x y z
N MET A 1 -13.74 -34.60 -22.04
CA MET A 1 -13.33 -35.08 -20.71
C MET A 1 -12.83 -33.85 -19.98
N ASN A 2 -13.58 -33.37 -18.98
CA ASN A 2 -13.12 -32.30 -18.11
C ASN A 2 -11.86 -32.78 -17.44
N ASP A 3 -10.74 -32.15 -17.75
CA ASP A 3 -9.51 -32.28 -17.00
C ASP A 3 -9.84 -31.69 -15.61
N MET A 4 -10.19 -32.55 -14.65
CA MET A 4 -10.42 -32.14 -13.27
C MET A 4 -9.07 -31.75 -12.71
N ALA A 5 -8.66 -30.51 -12.98
CA ALA A 5 -7.45 -29.91 -12.46
C ALA A 5 -7.44 -30.13 -10.94
N VAL A 6 -6.43 -30.89 -10.50
CA VAL A 6 -6.28 -31.38 -9.14
C VAL A 6 -6.29 -30.19 -8.17
N ARG A 7 -7.12 -30.30 -7.13
CA ARG A 7 -7.18 -29.30 -6.06
C ARG A 7 -5.77 -29.08 -5.49
N PRO A 8 -5.29 -27.81 -5.39
CA PRO A 8 -4.00 -27.51 -4.81
C PRO A 8 -3.90 -28.03 -3.37
N ALA A 9 -2.73 -28.56 -3.00
CA ALA A 9 -2.48 -29.03 -1.63
C ALA A 9 -2.32 -27.88 -0.63
N ASP A 10 -1.84 -26.73 -1.10
CA ASP A 10 -1.71 -25.50 -0.33
C ASP A 10 -2.67 -24.45 -0.88
N LEU A 11 -3.55 -23.93 -0.01
CA LEU A 11 -4.55 -22.91 -0.31
C LEU A 11 -4.09 -21.51 0.09
N MET A 12 -2.84 -21.34 0.52
CA MET A 12 -2.20 -20.05 0.80
C MET A 12 -2.99 -19.23 1.84
N GLY A 13 -3.52 -19.89 2.88
CA GLY A 13 -4.32 -19.25 3.93
C GLY A 13 -5.82 -19.10 3.64
N LEU A 14 -6.29 -19.51 2.46
CA LEU A 14 -7.73 -19.62 2.19
C LEU A 14 -8.33 -20.83 2.88
N SER A 15 -9.55 -20.67 3.39
CA SER A 15 -10.37 -21.80 3.87
C SER A 15 -10.92 -22.63 2.71
N ASP A 16 -11.31 -23.87 2.99
CA ASP A 16 -11.97 -24.75 2.02
C ASP A 16 -13.18 -24.09 1.36
N LYS A 17 -13.99 -23.37 2.16
CA LYS A 17 -15.18 -22.66 1.68
C LYS A 17 -14.83 -21.49 0.76
N GLU A 18 -13.78 -20.74 1.07
CA GLU A 18 -13.31 -19.67 0.20
C GLU A 18 -12.81 -20.24 -1.13
N TYR A 19 -12.07 -21.35 -1.10
CA TYR A 19 -11.64 -22.06 -2.31
C TYR A 19 -12.81 -22.55 -3.17
N ASP A 20 -13.81 -23.18 -2.56
CA ASP A 20 -15.01 -23.64 -3.29
C ASP A 20 -15.75 -22.46 -3.94
N THR A 21 -15.77 -21.30 -3.28
CA THR A 21 -16.35 -20.07 -3.82
C THR A 21 -15.55 -19.57 -5.03
N ILE A 22 -14.22 -19.61 -4.98
CA ILE A 22 -13.35 -19.21 -6.09
C ILE A 22 -13.59 -20.10 -7.32
N VAL A 23 -13.67 -21.41 -7.13
CA VAL A 23 -13.95 -22.36 -8.22
C VAL A 23 -15.33 -22.10 -8.83
N ALA A 24 -16.33 -21.76 -8.00
CA ALA A 24 -17.65 -21.40 -8.48
C ALA A 24 -17.66 -20.08 -9.28
N ILE A 25 -16.87 -19.08 -8.87
CA ILE A 25 -16.74 -17.79 -9.59
C ILE A 25 -16.03 -17.98 -10.94
N LEU A 26 -14.95 -18.76 -10.96
CA LEU A 26 -14.14 -18.94 -12.17
C LEU A 26 -14.69 -20.00 -13.12
N GLU A 27 -15.59 -20.87 -12.65
CA GLU A 27 -16.10 -22.06 -13.34
C GLU A 27 -14.99 -23.04 -13.76
N ARG A 28 -13.83 -22.96 -13.11
CA ARG A 28 -12.66 -23.85 -13.29
C ARG A 28 -11.73 -23.75 -12.07
N THR A 29 -10.77 -24.67 -12.00
CA THR A 29 -9.67 -24.58 -11.02
C THR A 29 -8.80 -23.34 -11.32
N PRO A 30 -8.51 -22.48 -10.33
CA PRO A 30 -7.59 -21.37 -10.51
C PRO A 30 -6.15 -21.87 -10.76
N ASN A 31 -5.40 -21.17 -11.60
CA ASN A 31 -3.95 -21.38 -11.67
C ASN A 31 -3.27 -20.81 -10.42
N ARG A 32 -1.96 -21.07 -10.25
CA ARG A 32 -1.20 -20.62 -9.07
C ARG A 32 -1.27 -19.10 -8.83
N THR A 33 -1.16 -18.31 -9.89
CA THR A 33 -1.22 -16.83 -9.82
C THR A 33 -2.62 -16.36 -9.40
N GLU A 34 -3.67 -16.91 -10.01
CA GLU A 34 -5.05 -16.59 -9.66
C GLU A 34 -5.37 -16.96 -8.21
N LEU A 35 -4.95 -18.13 -7.75
CA LEU A 35 -5.13 -18.54 -6.35
C LEU A 35 -4.41 -17.59 -5.39
N GLY A 36 -3.19 -17.19 -5.72
CA GLY A 36 -2.43 -16.20 -4.93
C GLY A 36 -3.11 -14.84 -4.88
N ILE A 37 -3.65 -14.37 -6.02
CA ILE A 37 -4.43 -13.13 -6.13
C ILE A 37 -5.66 -13.19 -5.20
N PHE A 38 -6.44 -14.29 -5.26
CA PHE A 38 -7.59 -14.44 -4.37
C PHE A 38 -7.16 -14.52 -2.89
N SER A 39 -6.11 -15.28 -2.58
CA SER A 39 -5.58 -15.43 -1.23
C SER A 39 -5.25 -14.08 -0.61
N VAL A 40 -4.49 -13.23 -1.33
CA VAL A 40 -4.08 -11.93 -0.80
C VAL A 40 -5.27 -10.96 -0.71
N MET A 41 -6.12 -10.90 -1.73
CA MET A 41 -7.26 -9.98 -1.76
C MET A 41 -8.36 -10.34 -0.75
N TRP A 42 -8.47 -11.62 -0.36
CA TRP A 42 -9.43 -12.09 0.65
C TRP A 42 -8.81 -12.29 2.03
N SER A 43 -7.55 -11.91 2.22
CA SER A 43 -6.92 -11.79 3.54
C SER A 43 -7.67 -10.78 4.41
N GLU A 44 -7.54 -10.87 5.74
CA GLU A 44 -8.17 -9.90 6.65
C GLU A 44 -7.61 -8.49 6.38
N HIS A 45 -6.31 -8.40 6.10
CA HIS A 45 -5.59 -7.16 5.81
C HIS A 45 -6.18 -6.39 4.61
N CYS A 46 -6.50 -7.06 3.51
CA CYS A 46 -7.05 -6.40 2.32
C CYS A 46 -8.59 -6.30 2.33
N SER A 47 -9.28 -7.35 2.78
CA SER A 47 -10.75 -7.44 2.63
C SER A 47 -11.53 -6.82 3.79
N TYR A 48 -10.89 -6.66 4.96
CA TYR A 48 -11.54 -6.23 6.20
C TYR A 48 -12.75 -7.11 6.56
N LYS A 49 -12.75 -8.40 6.19
CA LYS A 49 -13.94 -9.26 6.23
C LYS A 49 -14.57 -9.38 7.63
N SER A 50 -13.80 -9.26 8.71
CA SER A 50 -14.32 -9.25 10.08
C SER A 50 -14.81 -7.87 10.55
N SER A 51 -14.24 -6.78 10.03
CA SER A 51 -14.43 -5.41 10.54
C SER A 51 -15.33 -4.53 9.66
N LYS A 52 -15.42 -4.80 8.36
CA LYS A 52 -16.19 -4.03 7.36
C LYS A 52 -17.64 -3.83 7.74
N TYR A 53 -18.27 -4.82 8.39
CA TYR A 53 -19.64 -4.70 8.89
C TYR A 53 -19.75 -3.59 9.95
N TRP A 54 -18.83 -3.56 10.91
CA TRP A 54 -18.83 -2.60 12.02
C TRP A 54 -18.40 -1.20 11.57
N LEU A 55 -17.41 -1.11 10.68
CA LEU A 55 -16.92 0.16 10.15
C LEU A 55 -18.01 0.95 9.41
N LYS A 56 -18.96 0.26 8.78
CA LYS A 56 -20.13 0.89 8.14
C LYS A 56 -21.10 1.55 9.10
N THR A 57 -20.99 1.30 10.41
CA THR A 57 -21.85 1.92 11.42
C THR A 57 -21.32 3.26 11.92
N LEU A 58 -20.09 3.63 11.56
CA LEU A 58 -19.47 4.89 11.93
C LEU A 58 -20.05 6.06 11.11
N PRO A 59 -20.25 7.24 11.73
CA PRO A 59 -20.66 8.43 10.99
C PRO A 59 -19.50 8.92 10.11
N VAL A 60 -19.78 9.11 8.82
CA VAL A 60 -18.78 9.52 7.80
C VAL A 60 -19.12 10.82 7.10
N GLU A 61 -20.27 11.41 7.43
CA GLU A 61 -20.75 12.65 6.83
C GLU A 61 -20.51 13.84 7.76
N GLY A 62 -20.16 14.99 7.17
CA GLY A 62 -19.99 16.24 7.88
C GLY A 62 -19.77 17.39 6.89
N PRO A 63 -20.08 18.65 7.27
CA PRO A 63 -20.04 19.77 6.33
C PRO A 63 -18.62 20.08 5.79
N GLN A 64 -17.58 19.70 6.53
CA GLN A 64 -16.19 19.83 6.08
C GLN A 64 -15.68 18.60 5.32
N VAL A 65 -16.43 17.49 5.26
CA VAL A 65 -15.95 16.26 4.60
C VAL A 65 -16.05 16.42 3.09
N ILE A 66 -14.89 16.50 2.42
CA ILE A 66 -14.80 16.48 0.95
C ILE A 66 -14.78 15.03 0.47
N GLN A 67 -14.03 14.16 1.15
CA GLN A 67 -13.94 12.73 0.84
C GLN A 67 -13.87 11.93 2.14
N GLY A 68 -14.88 11.08 2.35
CA GLY A 68 -14.92 10.09 3.43
C GLY A 68 -14.23 8.77 3.04
N PRO A 69 -14.51 7.67 3.76
CA PRO A 69 -13.94 6.36 3.44
C PRO A 69 -14.27 5.91 2.01
N GLY A 70 -13.27 5.37 1.30
CA GLY A 70 -13.43 4.87 -0.07
C GLY A 70 -12.21 5.13 -0.95
N GLU A 71 -11.43 6.16 -0.65
CA GLU A 71 -10.15 6.48 -1.31
C GLU A 71 -8.96 6.23 -0.37
N ASN A 72 -7.76 6.46 -0.87
CA ASN A 72 -6.50 6.30 -0.15
C ASN A 72 -6.39 7.13 1.11
N ALA A 73 -7.06 8.28 1.20
CA ALA A 73 -7.05 9.10 2.40
C ALA A 73 -8.36 9.88 2.56
N GLY A 74 -8.66 10.28 3.80
CA GLY A 74 -9.75 11.18 4.10
C GLY A 74 -9.39 12.62 3.73
N VAL A 75 -10.36 13.40 3.26
CA VAL A 75 -10.15 14.79 2.85
C VAL A 75 -11.17 15.69 3.52
N VAL A 76 -10.69 16.74 4.17
CA VAL A 76 -11.54 17.74 4.82
C VAL A 76 -11.19 19.16 4.36
N ASP A 77 -12.21 19.98 4.17
CA ASP A 77 -12.08 21.42 3.92
C ASP A 77 -11.56 22.11 5.19
N ILE A 78 -10.50 22.91 5.03
CA ILE A 78 -9.88 23.70 6.09
C ILE A 78 -10.00 25.21 5.85
N GLY A 79 -10.79 25.64 4.86
CA GLY A 79 -10.99 27.02 4.48
C GLY A 79 -10.02 27.51 3.40
N ASP A 80 -10.24 28.73 2.90
CA ASP A 80 -9.38 29.41 1.91
C ASP A 80 -9.16 28.64 0.58
N GLY A 81 -10.06 27.69 0.28
CA GLY A 81 -9.95 26.79 -0.88
C GLY A 81 -8.84 25.74 -0.71
N LEU A 82 -8.44 25.44 0.52
CA LEU A 82 -7.48 24.41 0.88
C LEU A 82 -8.19 23.21 1.52
N ALA A 83 -7.58 22.03 1.37
CA ALA A 83 -8.02 20.82 2.01
C ALA A 83 -6.86 20.17 2.77
N ALA A 84 -7.18 19.56 3.92
CA ALA A 84 -6.29 18.64 4.61
C ALA A 84 -6.61 17.21 4.20
N ILE A 85 -5.59 16.49 3.77
CA ILE A 85 -5.66 15.09 3.37
C ILE A 85 -4.89 14.30 4.42
N PHE A 86 -5.51 13.28 5.02
CA PHE A 86 -4.87 12.53 6.07
C PHE A 86 -5.37 11.09 6.14
N LYS A 87 -4.50 10.22 6.62
CA LYS A 87 -4.81 8.84 6.97
C LYS A 87 -3.88 8.41 8.11
N ILE A 88 -4.29 7.37 8.82
CA ILE A 88 -3.46 6.63 9.77
C ILE A 88 -3.46 5.16 9.35
N GLU A 89 -2.29 4.55 9.38
CA GLU A 89 -2.09 3.12 9.11
C GLU A 89 -1.33 2.45 10.24
N SER A 90 -1.27 1.11 10.20
CA SER A 90 -0.53 0.30 11.16
C SER A 90 0.48 -0.60 10.46
N HIS A 91 1.67 -0.73 11.02
CA HIS A 91 2.71 -1.62 10.54
C HIS A 91 3.25 -2.52 11.66
N ASN A 92 2.32 -3.08 12.43
CA ASN A 92 2.59 -3.77 13.70
C ASN A 92 3.46 -5.03 13.53
N HIS A 93 3.00 -5.97 12.69
CA HIS A 93 3.65 -7.27 12.54
C HIS A 93 5.07 -7.16 11.95
N PRO A 94 5.31 -6.38 10.88
CA PRO A 94 6.66 -6.13 10.38
C PRO A 94 7.54 -5.45 11.44
N SER A 95 7.02 -4.45 12.16
CA SER A 95 7.79 -3.73 13.19
C SER A 95 8.15 -4.57 14.41
N TYR A 96 7.41 -5.64 14.70
CA TYR A 96 7.78 -6.56 15.77
C TYR A 96 8.92 -7.50 15.34
N ILE A 97 9.00 -7.84 14.05
CA ILE A 97 10.00 -8.74 13.48
C ILE A 97 11.30 -8.00 13.13
N GLU A 98 11.18 -6.89 12.40
CA GLU A 98 12.25 -5.95 12.07
C GLU A 98 11.76 -4.53 12.39
N PRO A 99 12.13 -3.98 13.56
CA PRO A 99 11.57 -2.71 14.05
C PRO A 99 11.96 -1.48 13.23
N TYR A 100 13.16 -1.43 12.66
CA TYR A 100 13.56 -0.30 11.83
C TYR A 100 12.79 -0.32 10.52
N GLN A 101 12.87 -1.43 9.80
CA GLN A 101 12.30 -1.55 8.46
C GLN A 101 10.78 -1.55 8.50
N GLY A 102 10.18 -2.24 9.47
CA GLY A 102 8.75 -2.21 9.68
C GLY A 102 8.22 -0.81 9.96
N ALA A 103 8.88 -0.02 10.81
CA ALA A 103 8.43 1.34 11.09
C ALA A 103 8.68 2.29 9.90
N ALA A 104 9.83 2.18 9.24
CA ALA A 104 10.21 3.03 8.11
C ALA A 104 9.24 2.85 6.92
N THR A 105 8.95 1.62 6.54
CA THR A 105 8.00 1.31 5.46
C THR A 105 6.56 1.70 5.81
N GLY A 106 6.18 1.60 7.09
CA GLY A 106 4.90 2.13 7.57
C GLY A 106 4.78 3.64 7.40
N VAL A 107 5.87 4.41 7.59
CA VAL A 107 5.91 5.86 7.34
C VAL A 107 5.86 6.18 5.84
N GLY A 108 6.58 5.42 5.00
CA GLY A 108 6.51 5.59 3.55
C GLY A 108 5.11 5.31 3.00
N GLY A 109 4.52 4.16 3.33
CA GLY A 109 3.17 3.80 2.89
C GLY A 109 2.13 4.89 3.15
N ILE A 110 2.10 5.41 4.38
CA ILE A 110 1.14 6.45 4.74
C ILE A 110 1.40 7.81 4.06
N MET A 111 2.65 8.11 3.70
CA MET A 111 2.95 9.27 2.87
C MET A 111 2.42 9.07 1.45
N ARG A 112 2.63 7.89 0.85
CA ARG A 112 2.13 7.56 -0.49
C ARG A 112 0.62 7.70 -0.60
N ASP A 113 -0.12 7.21 0.40
CA ASP A 113 -1.57 7.41 0.45
C ASP A 113 -1.98 8.88 0.35
N VAL A 114 -1.29 9.74 1.10
CA VAL A 114 -1.60 11.17 1.17
C VAL A 114 -1.24 11.86 -0.13
N PHE A 115 -0.05 11.62 -0.70
CA PHE A 115 0.36 12.32 -1.90
C PHE A 115 -0.27 11.78 -3.19
N THR A 116 -0.74 10.54 -3.19
CA THR A 116 -1.57 9.96 -4.26
C THR A 116 -2.85 10.79 -4.48
N MET A 117 -3.40 11.38 -3.42
CA MET A 117 -4.58 12.24 -3.47
C MET A 117 -4.28 13.69 -3.94
N GLY A 118 -3.04 14.00 -4.33
CA GLY A 118 -2.63 15.34 -4.77
C GLY A 118 -2.10 16.26 -3.66
N ALA A 119 -1.94 15.74 -2.44
CA ALA A 119 -1.50 16.53 -1.31
C ALA A 119 0.00 16.45 -1.07
N ARG A 120 0.64 17.58 -0.82
CA ARG A 120 2.03 17.56 -0.34
C ARG A 120 2.02 17.18 1.15
N PRO A 121 2.70 16.10 1.59
CA PRO A 121 2.85 15.79 3.00
C PRO A 121 3.56 16.93 3.73
N VAL A 122 3.01 17.37 4.86
CA VAL A 122 3.55 18.48 5.67
C VAL A 122 3.86 18.10 7.11
N ALA A 123 3.24 17.03 7.62
CA ALA A 123 3.41 16.61 9.00
C ALA A 123 3.11 15.12 9.16
N ASN A 124 3.97 14.43 9.91
CA ASN A 124 3.72 13.08 10.39
C ASN A 124 3.36 13.11 11.88
N MET A 125 2.59 12.12 12.30
CA MET A 125 2.35 11.77 13.70
C MET A 125 2.43 10.26 13.87
N ASN A 126 2.68 9.79 15.09
CA ASN A 126 2.72 8.37 15.39
C ASN A 126 1.96 8.02 16.67
N ALA A 127 1.33 6.86 16.70
CA ALA A 127 0.78 6.25 17.92
C ALA A 127 1.49 4.92 18.15
N LEU A 128 2.36 4.87 19.16
CA LEU A 128 3.22 3.74 19.45
C LEU A 128 2.80 3.10 20.78
N ARG A 129 2.78 1.77 20.81
CA ARG A 129 2.56 0.97 22.02
C ARG A 129 3.65 -0.09 22.13
N PHE A 130 4.39 -0.07 23.23
CA PHE A 130 5.46 -1.01 23.50
C PHE A 130 5.15 -1.87 24.74
N GLY A 131 5.85 -2.98 24.87
CA GLY A 131 5.83 -3.84 26.06
C GLY A 131 6.29 -3.12 27.33
N ALA A 132 6.31 -3.83 28.45
CA ALA A 132 6.84 -3.31 29.70
C ALA A 132 8.30 -2.85 29.54
N PRO A 133 8.75 -1.72 30.14
CA PRO A 133 10.10 -1.20 29.97
C PRO A 133 11.23 -2.18 30.34
N GLU A 134 10.99 -3.06 31.30
CA GLU A 134 11.89 -4.10 31.78
C GLU A 134 11.90 -5.37 30.92
N HIS A 135 10.95 -5.52 29.99
CA HIS A 135 10.89 -6.70 29.13
C HIS A 135 12.10 -6.71 28.17
N PRO A 136 12.81 -7.85 28.01
CA PRO A 136 14.09 -7.89 27.29
C PRO A 136 14.05 -7.36 25.86
N LYS A 137 12.93 -7.56 25.14
CA LYS A 137 12.77 -7.08 23.76
C LYS A 137 12.44 -5.60 23.65
N THR A 138 11.84 -4.99 24.67
CA THR A 138 11.23 -3.64 24.57
C THR A 138 12.24 -2.59 24.14
N ARG A 139 13.45 -2.60 24.71
CA ARG A 139 14.49 -1.62 24.36
C ARG A 139 14.89 -1.69 22.89
N HIS A 140 15.05 -2.90 22.34
CA HIS A 140 15.41 -3.10 20.94
C HIS A 140 14.29 -2.63 20.00
N LEU A 141 13.03 -2.95 20.34
CA LEU A 141 11.87 -2.54 19.55
C LEU A 141 11.69 -1.01 19.56
N VAL A 142 11.84 -0.36 20.71
CA VAL A 142 11.78 1.11 20.81
C VAL A 142 12.86 1.76 19.95
N ASP A 143 14.12 1.31 20.10
CA ASP A 143 15.25 1.88 19.36
C ASP A 143 15.08 1.74 17.85
N GLY A 144 14.71 0.54 17.38
CA GLY A 144 14.48 0.28 15.97
C GLY A 144 13.30 1.09 15.41
N VAL A 145 12.14 1.08 16.07
CA VAL A 145 10.94 1.78 15.59
C VAL A 145 11.17 3.29 15.51
N ILE A 146 11.73 3.91 16.55
CA ILE A 146 11.99 5.34 16.57
C ILE A 146 13.03 5.72 15.50
N SER A 147 14.07 4.90 15.34
CA SER A 147 15.08 5.09 14.29
C SER A 147 14.49 4.94 12.89
N GLY A 148 13.56 4.00 12.67
CA GLY A 148 12.87 3.80 11.38
C GLY A 148 11.94 4.96 11.03
N VAL A 149 11.11 5.39 11.99
CA VAL A 149 10.23 6.57 11.83
C VAL A 149 11.05 7.81 11.49
N GLY A 150 12.09 8.08 12.28
CA GLY A 150 12.99 9.22 12.06
C GLY A 150 13.75 9.10 10.75
N GLY A 151 14.28 7.92 10.42
CA GLY A 151 15.06 7.67 9.20
C GLY A 151 14.27 7.99 7.95
N TYR A 152 13.06 7.44 7.81
CA TYR A 152 12.24 7.67 6.62
C TYR A 152 11.74 9.13 6.54
N GLY A 153 11.18 9.66 7.63
CA GLY A 153 10.64 11.03 7.67
C GLY A 153 11.69 12.10 7.41
N ASN A 154 12.89 11.96 7.99
CA ASN A 154 13.99 12.91 7.78
C ASN A 154 14.48 12.92 6.33
N CYS A 155 14.62 11.74 5.70
CA CYS A 155 15.02 11.63 4.30
C CYS A 155 13.98 12.23 3.35
N MET A 156 12.69 12.01 3.61
CA MET A 156 11.59 12.62 2.85
C MET A 156 11.45 14.13 3.06
N GLY A 157 12.05 14.67 4.13
CA GLY A 157 11.93 16.07 4.53
C GLY A 157 10.56 16.42 5.10
N VAL A 158 9.87 15.44 5.72
CA VAL A 158 8.55 15.63 6.33
C VAL A 158 8.68 15.47 7.86
N PRO A 159 8.39 16.51 8.65
CA PRO A 159 8.61 16.48 10.08
C PRO A 159 7.59 15.61 10.81
N THR A 160 8.04 14.81 11.76
CA THR A 160 7.16 14.21 12.77
C THR A 160 6.88 15.25 13.85
N VAL A 161 5.67 15.83 13.83
CA VAL A 161 5.31 17.01 14.65
C VAL A 161 4.74 16.65 16.02
N GLY A 162 4.39 15.38 16.23
CA GLY A 162 3.83 14.90 17.47
C GLY A 162 3.52 13.42 17.44
N GLY A 163 3.01 12.90 18.55
CA GLY A 163 2.62 11.51 18.65
C GLY A 163 2.33 11.12 20.10
N GLU A 164 2.02 9.84 20.27
CA GLU A 164 1.75 9.23 21.57
C GLU A 164 2.59 7.96 21.71
N VAL A 165 3.17 7.76 22.90
CA VAL A 165 3.93 6.55 23.24
C VAL A 165 3.44 6.03 24.58
N ASN A 166 3.01 4.77 24.63
CA ASN A 166 2.65 4.09 25.88
C ASN A 166 3.40 2.77 26.04
N PHE A 167 3.56 2.35 27.29
CA PHE A 167 4.18 1.09 27.68
C PHE A 167 3.19 0.29 28.53
N ASP A 168 2.91 -0.94 28.14
CA ASP A 168 2.09 -1.87 28.93
C ASP A 168 2.55 -3.31 28.68
N SER A 169 2.53 -4.14 29.72
CA SER A 169 2.87 -5.57 29.64
C SER A 169 2.04 -6.35 28.61
N ALA A 170 0.82 -5.90 28.30
CA ALA A 170 -0.03 -6.48 27.26
C ALA A 170 0.62 -6.47 25.87
N TYR A 171 1.56 -5.55 25.62
CA TYR A 171 2.28 -5.42 24.35
C TYR A 171 3.65 -6.14 24.34
N ASN A 172 3.95 -6.97 25.34
CA ASN A 172 5.21 -7.73 25.39
C ASN A 172 5.37 -8.70 24.21
N GLY A 173 4.25 -9.26 23.73
CA GLY A 173 4.23 -10.21 22.60
C GLY A 173 3.96 -9.58 21.24
N ASN A 174 3.44 -8.35 21.20
CA ASN A 174 3.15 -7.62 19.97
C ASN A 174 3.07 -6.11 20.25
N ILE A 175 3.81 -5.32 19.49
CA ILE A 175 3.81 -3.85 19.59
C ILE A 175 2.81 -3.25 18.61
N LEU A 176 2.35 -2.02 18.87
CA LEU A 176 1.58 -1.26 17.89
C LEU A 176 2.44 -0.12 17.35
N VAL A 177 2.53 -0.05 16.03
CA VAL A 177 3.25 1.00 15.30
C VAL A 177 2.27 1.58 14.29
N ASN A 178 1.61 2.66 14.70
CA ASN A 178 0.72 3.41 13.83
C ASN A 178 1.40 4.70 13.37
N ALA A 179 1.37 4.94 12.06
CA ALA A 179 1.87 6.14 11.41
C ALA A 179 0.71 6.91 10.79
N MET A 180 0.69 8.23 10.96
CA MET A 180 -0.29 9.14 10.40
C MET A 180 0.45 10.22 9.63
N THR A 181 -0.07 10.59 8.46
CA THR A 181 0.44 11.71 7.67
C THR A 181 -0.69 12.68 7.38
N VAL A 182 -0.37 13.98 7.43
CA VAL A 182 -1.24 15.06 6.98
C VAL A 182 -0.54 15.76 5.81
N GLY A 183 -1.26 15.93 4.72
CA GLY A 183 -0.87 16.73 3.57
C GLY A 183 -1.88 17.84 3.29
N ILE A 184 -1.43 18.84 2.52
CA ILE A 184 -2.26 19.97 2.10
C ILE A 184 -2.34 20.01 0.58
N ALA A 185 -3.53 20.25 0.06
CA ALA A 185 -3.79 20.49 -1.35
C ALA A 185 -4.81 21.62 -1.54
N ARG A 186 -4.95 22.09 -2.78
CA ARG A 186 -6.11 22.89 -3.18
C ARG A 186 -7.34 21.99 -3.22
N ALA A 187 -8.47 22.46 -2.69
CA ALA A 187 -9.70 21.68 -2.60
C ALA A 187 -10.26 21.27 -3.98
N ASP A 188 -9.92 22.01 -5.05
CA ASP A 188 -10.30 21.73 -6.44
C ASP A 188 -9.23 20.90 -7.21
N LYS A 189 -8.23 20.37 -6.51
CA LYS A 189 -7.11 19.58 -7.07
C LYS A 189 -6.89 18.27 -6.32
N ILE A 190 -7.96 17.65 -5.85
CA ILE A 190 -7.93 16.32 -5.25
C ILE A 190 -7.98 15.27 -6.36
N PHE A 191 -7.09 14.29 -6.27
CA PHE A 191 -7.02 13.16 -7.20
C PHE A 191 -7.74 11.95 -6.61
N TYR A 192 -8.30 11.13 -7.50
CA TYR A 192 -9.09 9.95 -7.18
C TYR A 192 -8.56 8.75 -7.96
N SER A 193 -8.86 7.55 -7.46
CA SER A 193 -8.31 6.29 -7.97
C SER A 193 -9.18 5.57 -9.02
N ALA A 194 -10.37 6.07 -9.32
CA ALA A 194 -11.28 5.42 -10.27
C ALA A 194 -10.82 5.58 -11.73
N ALA A 195 -10.43 4.48 -12.37
CA ALA A 195 -10.08 4.48 -13.80
C ALA A 195 -11.33 4.63 -14.67
N ALA A 196 -11.59 5.84 -15.17
CA ALA A 196 -12.72 6.09 -16.05
C ALA A 196 -12.30 6.10 -17.53
N GLY A 197 -12.70 5.08 -18.28
CA GLY A 197 -12.57 5.00 -19.75
C GLY A 197 -11.94 3.71 -20.27
N VAL A 198 -12.12 3.44 -21.57
CA VAL A 198 -11.65 2.20 -22.23
C VAL A 198 -10.53 2.52 -23.22
N GLY A 199 -9.51 1.65 -23.27
CA GLY A 199 -8.36 1.81 -24.18
C GLY A 199 -7.37 2.89 -23.73
N LEU A 200 -7.37 3.21 -22.45
CA LEU A 200 -6.48 4.19 -21.85
C LEU A 200 -5.15 3.53 -21.43
N PRO A 201 -4.02 4.25 -21.54
CA PRO A 201 -2.74 3.77 -21.05
C PRO A 201 -2.76 3.64 -19.52
N VAL A 202 -2.39 2.45 -19.04
CA VAL A 202 -2.08 2.21 -17.63
C VAL A 202 -0.57 2.27 -17.50
N VAL A 203 -0.07 3.05 -16.55
CA VAL A 203 1.35 3.36 -16.44
C VAL A 203 1.84 3.01 -15.05
N TYR A 204 2.87 2.18 -15.00
CA TYR A 204 3.67 1.88 -13.83
C TYR A 204 4.75 2.95 -13.69
N VAL A 205 4.94 3.47 -12.49
CA VAL A 205 6.02 4.41 -12.18
C VAL A 205 6.67 4.13 -10.84
N GLY A 206 7.96 4.44 -10.72
CA GLY A 206 8.72 4.32 -9.47
C GLY A 206 9.77 3.21 -9.50
N ALA A 207 10.03 2.60 -8.35
CA ALA A 207 11.05 1.58 -8.19
C ALA A 207 10.75 0.30 -8.99
N LYS A 208 11.76 -0.52 -9.28
CA LYS A 208 11.59 -1.80 -9.98
C LYS A 208 11.01 -2.88 -9.06
N THR A 209 10.17 -3.75 -9.62
CA THR A 209 9.55 -4.86 -8.90
C THR A 209 10.57 -5.98 -8.62
N GLY A 210 10.75 -6.34 -7.34
CA GLY A 210 11.56 -7.47 -6.88
C GLY A 210 10.73 -8.51 -6.11
N ARG A 211 11.36 -9.52 -5.52
CA ARG A 211 10.70 -10.55 -4.69
C ARG A 211 10.48 -10.09 -3.24
N ASP A 212 9.95 -8.88 -3.08
CA ASP A 212 9.76 -8.23 -1.79
C ASP A 212 8.37 -8.51 -1.22
N GLY A 213 8.30 -8.88 0.06
CA GLY A 213 7.04 -8.94 0.81
C GLY A 213 5.97 -9.87 0.25
N ILE A 214 6.32 -10.83 -0.59
CA ILE A 214 5.35 -11.80 -1.12
C ILE A 214 4.77 -12.58 0.06
N HIS A 215 3.45 -12.56 0.20
CA HIS A 215 2.68 -13.03 1.38
C HIS A 215 2.68 -12.12 2.61
N GLY A 216 3.13 -10.87 2.50
CA GLY A 216 3.13 -9.86 3.56
C GLY A 216 1.75 -9.64 4.18
N ALA A 217 0.74 -9.37 3.36
CA ALA A 217 -0.64 -9.18 3.82
C ALA A 217 -1.25 -10.41 4.52
N THR A 218 -0.98 -11.62 4.00
CA THR A 218 -1.45 -12.87 4.61
C THR A 218 -0.74 -13.12 5.95
N MET A 219 0.56 -12.85 6.02
CA MET A 219 1.36 -12.95 7.24
C MET A 219 0.88 -11.96 8.31
N ALA A 220 0.58 -10.71 7.93
CA ALA A 220 0.03 -9.70 8.84
C ALA A 220 -1.37 -10.08 9.39
N SER A 221 -2.05 -11.03 8.74
CA SER A 221 -3.33 -11.58 9.19
C SER A 221 -3.18 -12.80 10.13
N ALA A 222 -1.96 -13.28 10.39
CA ALA A 222 -1.68 -14.47 11.21
C ALA A 222 -1.29 -14.10 12.65
N GLU A 223 -1.50 -15.03 13.59
CA GLU A 223 -1.03 -14.90 14.98
C GLU A 223 0.49 -15.09 15.09
N PHE A 224 1.12 -14.49 16.11
CA PHE A 224 2.54 -14.70 16.38
C PHE A 224 2.80 -16.11 16.90
N ASP A 225 3.71 -16.83 16.22
CA ASP A 225 4.24 -18.14 16.61
C ASP A 225 5.73 -18.05 17.01
N ASN A 226 6.26 -19.14 17.54
CA ASN A 226 7.68 -19.23 17.94
C ASN A 226 8.66 -19.14 16.75
N ASP A 227 8.17 -19.23 15.50
CA ASP A 227 8.97 -19.21 14.27
C ASP A 227 9.02 -17.82 13.59
N SER A 228 8.58 -16.76 14.30
CA SER A 228 8.57 -15.38 13.80
C SER A 228 9.94 -14.85 13.32
N GLU A 229 11.06 -15.42 13.75
CA GLU A 229 12.39 -15.03 13.25
C GLU A 229 12.66 -15.50 11.82
N GLU A 230 12.07 -16.62 11.38
CA GLU A 230 12.21 -17.13 10.01
C GLU A 230 11.51 -16.23 8.98
N LYS A 231 10.62 -15.34 9.45
CA LYS A 231 9.86 -14.38 8.65
C LYS A 231 10.61 -13.06 8.40
N ARG A 232 11.79 -12.83 8.99
CA ARG A 232 12.59 -11.60 8.74
C ARG A 232 12.85 -11.29 7.26
N PRO A 233 13.16 -12.25 6.36
CA PRO A 233 13.40 -11.97 4.95
C PRO A 233 12.19 -11.44 4.18
N THR A 234 10.97 -11.54 4.75
CA THR A 234 9.76 -11.00 4.12
C THR A 234 9.50 -9.54 4.46
N VAL A 235 10.23 -8.97 5.44
CA VAL A 235 10.08 -7.55 5.80
C VAL A 235 10.74 -6.69 4.72
N GLN A 236 9.95 -5.79 4.14
CA GLN A 236 10.36 -4.91 3.07
C GLN A 236 11.35 -3.87 3.59
N VAL A 237 12.29 -3.47 2.73
CA VAL A 237 13.19 -2.34 2.98
C VAL A 237 12.71 -1.17 2.15
N GLY A 238 12.39 -0.05 2.80
CA GLY A 238 11.97 1.16 2.12
C GLY A 238 13.16 2.02 1.68
N ASP A 239 13.01 2.72 0.55
CA ASP A 239 13.97 3.70 0.06
C ASP A 239 13.34 5.11 0.05
N PRO A 240 13.50 5.88 1.15
CA PRO A 240 12.92 7.22 1.24
C PRO A 240 13.53 8.22 0.25
N PHE A 241 14.70 7.94 -0.33
CA PHE A 241 15.27 8.81 -1.35
C PHE A 241 14.53 8.64 -2.67
N THR A 242 14.28 7.39 -3.08
CA THR A 242 13.44 7.10 -4.25
C THR A 242 12.01 7.61 -4.03
N GLU A 243 11.43 7.46 -2.83
CA GLU A 243 10.09 7.99 -2.58
C GLU A 243 10.03 9.52 -2.64
N LYS A 244 11.11 10.21 -2.25
CA LYS A 244 11.19 11.66 -2.38
C LYS A 244 11.13 12.08 -3.84
N LEU A 245 11.85 11.39 -4.73
CA LEU A 245 11.78 11.62 -6.16
C LEU A 245 10.38 11.32 -6.70
N LEU A 246 9.77 10.23 -6.24
CA LEU A 246 8.42 9.82 -6.63
C LEU A 246 7.37 10.87 -6.24
N LEU A 247 7.44 11.39 -5.01
CA LEU A 247 6.60 12.48 -4.54
C LEU A 247 6.69 13.71 -5.46
N GLU A 248 7.91 14.16 -5.78
CA GLU A 248 8.07 15.37 -6.60
C GLU A 248 7.64 15.14 -8.05
N ALA A 249 7.95 13.99 -8.65
CA ALA A 249 7.50 13.63 -9.99
C ALA A 249 5.98 13.61 -10.10
N CYS A 250 5.31 13.09 -9.08
CA CYS A 250 3.86 12.94 -9.10
C CYS A 250 3.15 14.26 -8.87
N LEU A 251 3.64 15.09 -7.94
CA LEU A 251 3.12 16.45 -7.79
C LEU A 251 3.35 17.31 -9.04
N GLU A 252 4.48 17.11 -9.75
CA GLU A 252 4.73 17.77 -11.04
C GLU A 252 3.75 17.31 -12.12
N LEU A 253 3.50 16.01 -12.25
CA LEU A 253 2.51 15.49 -13.21
C LEU A 253 1.09 15.91 -12.86
N MET A 254 0.72 15.92 -11.57
CA MET A 254 -0.57 16.38 -11.06
C MET A 254 -0.82 17.87 -11.29
N ALA A 255 0.23 18.68 -11.43
CA ALA A 255 0.09 20.09 -11.82
C ALA A 255 -0.34 20.25 -13.30
N THR A 256 -0.24 19.18 -14.10
CA THR A 256 -0.73 19.13 -15.49
C THR A 256 -2.18 18.65 -15.55
N ASP A 257 -2.67 18.36 -16.76
CA ASP A 257 -3.97 17.73 -16.98
C ASP A 257 -3.85 16.25 -17.38
N ALA A 258 -2.70 15.60 -17.17
CA ALA A 258 -2.40 14.30 -17.75
C ALA A 258 -3.08 13.10 -17.07
N ILE A 259 -3.39 13.18 -15.78
CA ILE A 259 -3.84 12.02 -14.99
C ILE A 259 -5.37 11.90 -15.04
N ILE A 260 -5.86 10.68 -15.26
CA ILE A 260 -7.26 10.28 -15.09
C ILE A 260 -7.45 9.65 -13.71
N ALA A 261 -6.57 8.72 -13.35
CA ALA A 261 -6.58 8.04 -12.07
C ALA A 261 -5.15 7.75 -11.60
N ILE A 262 -4.97 7.65 -10.29
CA ILE A 262 -3.70 7.29 -9.67
C ILE A 262 -3.98 6.43 -8.43
N GLN A 263 -3.13 5.43 -8.21
CA GLN A 263 -3.20 4.54 -7.06
C GLN A 263 -1.77 4.21 -6.59
N ASP A 264 -1.57 4.17 -5.28
CA ASP A 264 -0.33 3.66 -4.72
C ASP A 264 -0.25 2.13 -4.88
N MET A 265 0.95 1.57 -4.70
CA MET A 265 1.16 0.13 -4.68
C MET A 265 1.73 -0.30 -3.33
N GLY A 266 0.84 -0.69 -2.42
CA GLY A 266 1.18 -1.25 -1.10
C GLY A 266 1.01 -2.77 -1.05
N ALA A 267 0.22 -3.23 -0.07
CA ALA A 267 -0.13 -4.63 0.11
C ALA A 267 -0.73 -5.23 -1.17
N ALA A 268 -0.35 -6.46 -1.51
CA ALA A 268 -0.70 -7.11 -2.78
C ALA A 268 -0.23 -6.39 -4.07
N GLY A 269 0.53 -5.30 -3.98
CA GLY A 269 1.23 -4.66 -5.11
C GLY A 269 0.36 -4.39 -6.34
N LEU A 270 0.76 -4.96 -7.49
CA LEU A 270 0.04 -4.82 -8.76
C LEU A 270 -1.38 -5.37 -8.68
N THR A 271 -1.61 -6.40 -7.87
CA THR A 271 -2.93 -7.01 -7.74
C THR A 271 -3.95 -6.04 -7.15
N SER A 272 -3.71 -5.53 -5.95
CA SER A 272 -4.67 -4.62 -5.29
C SER A 272 -4.83 -3.33 -6.09
N SER A 273 -3.70 -2.69 -6.46
CA SER A 273 -3.73 -1.42 -7.18
C SER A 273 -4.51 -1.49 -8.50
N SER A 274 -4.28 -2.51 -9.34
CA SER A 274 -4.97 -2.64 -10.63
C SER A 274 -6.43 -3.07 -10.49
N VAL A 275 -6.73 -4.02 -9.60
CA VAL A 275 -8.09 -4.55 -9.43
C VAL A 275 -9.00 -3.52 -8.78
N GLU A 276 -8.52 -2.79 -7.77
CA GLU A 276 -9.31 -1.75 -7.09
C GLU A 276 -9.58 -0.57 -8.02
N MET A 277 -8.55 -0.11 -8.74
CA MET A 277 -8.67 0.95 -9.73
C MET A 277 -9.70 0.60 -10.83
N ALA A 278 -9.63 -0.62 -11.36
CA ALA A 278 -10.55 -1.11 -12.38
C ALA A 278 -11.98 -1.29 -11.83
N SER A 279 -12.12 -1.84 -10.63
CA SER A 279 -13.42 -2.05 -9.98
C SER A 279 -14.14 -0.74 -9.66
N LYS A 280 -13.42 0.28 -9.18
CA LYS A 280 -13.99 1.61 -8.93
C LYS A 280 -14.43 2.31 -10.21
N GLY A 281 -13.72 2.05 -11.31
CA GLY A 281 -14.04 2.55 -12.64
C GLY A 281 -15.14 1.77 -13.39
N GLU A 282 -15.58 0.63 -12.85
CA GLU A 282 -16.48 -0.32 -13.52
C GLU A 282 -15.94 -0.78 -14.90
N VAL A 283 -14.62 -0.96 -15.00
CA VAL A 283 -13.91 -1.39 -16.22
C VAL A 283 -13.04 -2.62 -15.97
N GLY A 284 -12.53 -3.22 -17.05
CA GLY A 284 -11.48 -4.24 -16.97
C GLY A 284 -10.08 -3.63 -17.13
N ILE A 285 -9.06 -4.36 -16.68
CA ILE A 285 -7.65 -4.00 -16.85
C ILE A 285 -6.88 -5.16 -17.48
N THR A 286 -6.03 -4.85 -18.46
CA THR A 286 -5.13 -5.81 -19.10
C THR A 286 -3.71 -5.41 -18.77
N LEU A 287 -2.97 -6.30 -18.10
CA LEU A 287 -1.57 -6.09 -17.76
C LEU A 287 -0.69 -7.02 -18.59
N THR A 288 0.27 -6.45 -19.31
CA THR A 288 1.33 -7.22 -19.97
C THR A 288 2.52 -7.30 -19.01
N LEU A 289 2.65 -8.41 -18.29
CA LEU A 289 3.66 -8.54 -17.23
C LEU A 289 5.10 -8.44 -17.74
N ASP A 290 5.35 -8.75 -19.01
CA ASP A 290 6.68 -8.57 -19.63
C ASP A 290 7.13 -7.10 -19.68
N ASN A 291 6.19 -6.15 -19.59
CA ASN A 291 6.49 -4.72 -19.55
C ASN A 291 6.77 -4.21 -18.13
N VAL A 292 6.50 -4.99 -17.08
CA VAL A 292 6.71 -4.56 -15.70
C VAL A 292 8.21 -4.44 -15.43
N PRO A 293 8.70 -3.27 -14.97
CA PRO A 293 10.11 -3.09 -14.61
C PRO A 293 10.52 -4.04 -13.48
N GLN A 294 11.55 -4.86 -13.72
CA GLN A 294 12.00 -5.90 -12.79
C GLN A 294 13.39 -5.60 -12.24
N ARG A 295 13.56 -5.82 -10.92
CA ARG A 295 14.87 -5.77 -10.25
C ARG A 295 15.62 -7.10 -10.36
N GLU A 296 14.87 -8.20 -10.46
CA GLU A 296 15.40 -9.56 -10.49
C GLU A 296 15.02 -10.28 -11.78
N THR A 297 15.92 -11.13 -12.29
CA THR A 297 15.65 -11.94 -13.47
C THR A 297 14.80 -13.17 -13.15
N GLY A 298 13.99 -13.60 -14.12
CA GLY A 298 13.23 -14.86 -14.03
C GLY A 298 12.12 -14.81 -12.98
N MET A 299 11.59 -13.62 -12.70
CA MET A 299 10.39 -13.49 -11.89
C MET A 299 9.20 -14.14 -12.60
N THR A 300 8.39 -14.85 -11.83
CA THR A 300 7.16 -15.49 -12.32
C THR A 300 6.00 -14.50 -12.30
N PRO A 301 4.92 -14.75 -13.07
CA PRO A 301 3.70 -13.95 -12.98
C PRO A 301 3.15 -13.83 -11.55
N TYR A 302 3.29 -14.91 -10.77
CA TYR A 302 2.92 -14.96 -9.36
C TYR A 302 3.70 -13.95 -8.52
N GLU A 303 5.03 -13.94 -8.67
CA GLU A 303 5.91 -13.04 -7.91
C GLU A 303 5.70 -11.58 -8.32
N MET A 304 5.52 -11.29 -9.62
CA MET A 304 5.27 -9.91 -10.08
C MET A 304 3.94 -9.36 -9.55
N MET A 305 2.87 -10.16 -9.63
CA MET A 305 1.53 -9.72 -9.23
C MET A 305 1.41 -9.50 -7.71
N LEU A 306 2.15 -10.26 -6.90
CA LEU A 306 2.04 -10.26 -5.43
C LEU A 306 3.21 -9.57 -4.73
N SER A 307 4.19 -9.06 -5.47
CA SER A 307 5.31 -8.32 -4.90
C SER A 307 4.82 -7.04 -4.25
N GLU A 308 5.28 -6.81 -3.01
CA GLU A 308 5.04 -5.62 -2.22
C GLU A 308 6.29 -4.72 -2.19
N SER A 309 7.07 -4.71 -3.28
CA SER A 309 8.18 -3.75 -3.46
C SER A 309 7.66 -2.33 -3.22
N GLN A 310 8.42 -1.53 -2.50
CA GLN A 310 8.02 -0.20 -2.07
C GLN A 310 8.23 0.84 -3.19
N GLU A 311 7.80 2.09 -2.96
CA GLU A 311 8.02 3.23 -3.86
C GLU A 311 7.52 3.05 -5.30
N ARG A 312 6.31 2.51 -5.46
CA ARG A 312 5.66 2.29 -6.76
C ARG A 312 4.25 2.87 -6.79
N MET A 313 3.83 3.29 -7.98
CA MET A 313 2.45 3.71 -8.24
C MET A 313 1.96 3.24 -9.59
N LEU A 314 0.64 3.17 -9.70
CA LEU A 314 -0.09 2.87 -10.92
C LEU A 314 -0.93 4.09 -11.31
N MET A 315 -0.90 4.46 -12.59
CA MET A 315 -1.62 5.64 -13.10
C MET A 315 -2.39 5.28 -14.35
N VAL A 316 -3.53 5.94 -14.57
CA VAL A 316 -4.18 5.99 -15.88
C VAL A 316 -3.99 7.38 -16.44
N LEU A 317 -3.38 7.47 -17.62
CA LEU A 317 -3.14 8.75 -18.27
C LEU A 317 -4.19 9.05 -19.34
N LYS A 318 -4.40 10.33 -19.61
CA LYS A 318 -5.14 10.76 -20.80
C LYS A 318 -4.37 10.33 -22.07
N PRO A 319 -5.06 9.96 -23.16
CA PRO A 319 -4.40 9.55 -24.39
C PRO A 319 -3.45 10.64 -24.93
N GLY A 320 -2.24 10.25 -25.33
CA GLY A 320 -1.22 11.16 -25.87
C GLY A 320 -0.46 11.95 -24.80
N ARG A 321 -0.55 11.56 -23.53
CA ARG A 321 0.20 12.16 -22.41
C ARG A 321 1.35 11.28 -21.90
N GLU A 322 1.57 10.13 -22.52
CA GLU A 322 2.61 9.17 -22.17
C GLU A 322 4.01 9.80 -22.29
N ASP A 323 4.30 10.52 -23.38
CA ASP A 323 5.59 11.20 -23.57
C ASP A 323 5.82 12.32 -22.54
N LEU A 324 4.75 13.02 -22.15
CA LEU A 324 4.81 14.05 -21.10
C LEU A 324 5.12 13.41 -19.74
N ALA A 325 4.46 12.30 -19.41
CA ALA A 325 4.73 11.56 -18.19
C ALA A 325 6.17 11.01 -18.20
N SER A 326 6.60 10.37 -19.28
CA SER A 326 7.97 9.87 -19.45
C SER A 326 8.99 10.97 -19.19
N ALA A 327 8.84 12.14 -19.83
CA ALA A 327 9.77 13.25 -19.64
C ALA A 327 9.83 13.76 -18.18
N ILE A 328 8.71 13.73 -17.45
CA ILE A 328 8.67 14.10 -16.02
C ILE A 328 9.36 13.03 -15.17
N PHE A 329 9.03 11.75 -15.34
CA PHE A 329 9.64 10.68 -14.54
C PHE A 329 11.13 10.50 -14.85
N ASP A 330 11.55 10.67 -16.12
CA ASP A 330 12.96 10.68 -16.52
C ASP A 330 13.73 11.82 -15.86
N LYS A 331 13.14 13.02 -15.75
CA LYS A 331 13.74 14.18 -15.05
C LYS A 331 14.01 13.88 -13.57
N TRP A 332 13.15 13.07 -12.95
CA TRP A 332 13.29 12.66 -11.55
C TRP A 332 14.01 11.31 -11.39
N GLU A 333 14.61 10.78 -12.47
CA GLU A 333 15.39 9.53 -12.47
C GLU A 333 14.58 8.28 -12.07
N LEU A 334 13.30 8.23 -12.44
CA LEU A 334 12.38 7.13 -12.14
C LEU A 334 11.99 6.36 -13.40
N ASP A 335 11.87 5.04 -13.27
CA ASP A 335 11.38 4.20 -14.35
C ASP A 335 9.88 4.43 -14.60
N LEU A 336 9.50 4.36 -15.87
CA LEU A 336 8.11 4.38 -16.34
C LEU A 336 7.88 3.25 -17.35
N ALA A 337 6.77 2.55 -17.22
CA ALA A 337 6.34 1.53 -18.19
C ALA A 337 4.83 1.58 -18.42
N VAL A 338 4.42 1.29 -19.66
CA VAL A 338 3.01 1.23 -20.10
C VAL A 338 2.60 -0.23 -20.30
#